data_AF-A0A4P6MD28-F1
#
_entry.id   AF-A0A4P6MD28-F1
#
_cell.length_a   1.000
_cell.length_b   1.000
_cell.length_c   1.000
_cell.angle_alpha   90.00
_cell.angle_beta   90.00
_cell.angle_gamma   90.00
#
_symmetry.space_group_name_H-M   'P 1'
#
loop_
_entity.id
_entity.type
_entity.pdbx_description
1 polymer ?
#
loop_
_entity_poly.entity_id
_entity_poly.type
_entity_poly.pdbx_seq_one_letter_code
_entity_poly.pdbx_strand_id
1 'polypeptide(L)' 'MNIPTKPKSILSIQSHVVYGYVGNKATVYPLQNMNFDVWPINTVQFSNHTGYQKWQGQIFNKQNIVDLVEGLFALRVEK' A
#
# COMPACT_ATOMS: atom_id res chain seq x y z
N MET A 1 -3.75 -16.78 29.49
CA MET A 1 -4.44 -16.09 28.38
C MET A 1 -3.46 -15.09 27.78
N ASN A 2 -3.06 -15.27 26.52
CA ASN A 2 -2.24 -14.29 25.82
C ASN A 2 -3.14 -13.10 25.48
N ILE A 3 -2.80 -11.90 25.96
CA ILE A 3 -3.44 -10.68 25.51
C ILE A 3 -3.03 -10.49 24.04
N PRO A 4 -3.95 -10.35 23.09
CA PRO A 4 -3.56 -10.07 21.70
C PRO A 4 -2.82 -8.74 21.67
N THR A 5 -1.53 -8.79 21.39
CA THR A 5 -0.71 -7.59 21.19
C THR A 5 -1.23 -6.87 19.95
N LYS A 6 -1.38 -5.55 20.03
CA LYS A 6 -1.72 -4.69 18.88
C LYS A 6 -0.87 -5.10 17.67
N PRO A 7 -1.47 -5.34 16.49
CA PRO A 7 -0.72 -5.76 15.31
C PRO A 7 0.34 -4.72 14.95
N LYS A 8 1.51 -5.18 14.49
CA LYS A 8 2.58 -4.27 14.04
C LYS A 8 2.14 -3.60 12.74
N SER A 9 2.33 -2.29 12.65
CA SER A 9 1.98 -1.53 11.44
C SER A 9 3.10 -1.55 10.39
N ILE A 10 2.72 -1.65 9.12
CA ILE A 10 3.61 -1.59 7.95
C ILE A 10 3.09 -0.53 6.98
N LEU A 11 3.90 0.49 6.69
CA LEU A 11 3.65 1.45 5.61
C LEU A 11 4.21 0.87 4.30
N SER A 12 3.36 0.45 3.37
CA SER A 12 3.76 -0.18 2.12
C SER A 12 3.68 0.80 0.94
N ILE A 13 4.83 1.29 0.48
CA ILE A 13 4.93 2.24 -0.65
C ILE A 13 5.36 1.48 -1.90
N GLN A 14 4.41 1.12 -2.76
CA GLN A 14 4.64 0.26 -3.94
C GLN A 14 3.67 0.61 -5.08
N SER A 15 3.85 -0.02 -6.25
CA SER A 15 2.90 0.09 -7.37
C SER A 15 1.59 -0.65 -7.07
N HIS A 16 0.51 -0.31 -7.78
CA HIS A 16 -0.77 -1.03 -7.70
C HIS A 16 -1.38 -1.26 -9.09
N VAL A 17 -2.01 -2.42 -9.27
CA VAL A 17 -2.69 -2.81 -10.51
C VAL A 17 -4.11 -3.31 -10.25
N VAL A 18 -5.04 -3.08 -11.18
CA VAL A 18 -6.41 -3.61 -11.08
C VAL A 18 -6.47 -5.11 -11.44
N TYR A 19 -5.76 -5.55 -12.48
CA TYR A 19 -5.70 -6.94 -12.94
C TYR A 19 -4.30 -7.54 -12.75
N GLY A 20 -4.25 -8.80 -12.29
CA GLY A 20 -3.02 -9.47 -11.83
C GLY A 20 -2.68 -9.19 -10.36
N TYR A 21 -1.55 -9.75 -9.91
CA TYR A 21 -1.02 -9.60 -8.53
C TYR A 21 0.45 -9.17 -8.57
N VAL A 22 0.68 -7.86 -8.49
CA VAL A 22 2.02 -7.25 -8.29
C VAL A 22 1.90 -6.07 -7.32
N GLY A 23 3.03 -5.63 -6.76
CA GLY A 23 3.08 -4.48 -5.85
C GLY A 23 2.13 -4.62 -4.66
N ASN A 24 1.47 -3.54 -4.26
CA ASN A 24 0.55 -3.51 -3.12
C ASN A 24 -0.60 -4.53 -3.26
N LYS A 25 -1.05 -4.84 -4.49
CA LYS A 25 -2.09 -5.86 -4.68
C LYS A 25 -1.60 -7.27 -4.34
N ALA A 26 -0.31 -7.54 -4.44
CA ALA A 26 0.29 -8.82 -4.07
C ALA A 26 0.74 -8.88 -2.59
N THR A 27 0.99 -7.75 -1.94
CA THR A 27 1.62 -7.71 -0.60
C THR A 27 0.63 -7.43 0.53
N VAL A 28 -0.40 -6.60 0.30
CA VAL A 28 -1.31 -6.15 1.37
C VAL A 28 -2.06 -7.32 2.00
N TYR A 29 -2.71 -8.17 1.20
CA TYR A 29 -3.51 -9.27 1.74
C TYR A 29 -2.66 -10.32 2.48
N PRO A 30 -1.52 -10.81 1.95
CA PRO A 30 -0.68 -11.75 2.70
C PRO A 30 -0.18 -11.19 4.04
N LEU A 31 0.21 -9.92 4.09
CA LEU A 31 0.66 -9.28 5.32
C LEU A 31 -0.49 -9.10 6.33
N GLN A 32 -1.67 -8.70 5.87
CA GLN A 32 -2.87 -8.64 6.72
C GLN A 32 -3.24 -10.03 7.26
N ASN A 33 -3.15 -11.07 6.43
CA ASN A 33 -3.37 -12.45 6.85
C ASN A 33 -2.31 -12.94 7.88
N MET A 34 -1.13 -12.32 7.89
CA MET A 34 -0.08 -12.54 8.90
C MET A 34 -0.21 -11.63 10.13
N ASN A 35 -1.38 -11.01 10.34
CA ASN A 35 -1.69 -10.15 11.48
C ASN A 35 -0.83 -8.86 11.56
N PHE A 36 -0.47 -8.30 10.41
CA PHE A 36 0.06 -6.94 10.30
C PHE A 36 -1.05 -5.94 9.95
N ASP A 37 -0.95 -4.73 10.48
CA ASP A 37 -1.77 -3.60 10.06
C ASP A 37 -1.06 -2.87 8.90
N VAL A 38 -1.56 -3.03 7.68
CA VAL A 38 -0.85 -2.57 6.47
C VAL A 38 -1.51 -1.32 5.92
N TRP A 39 -0.73 -0.26 5.77
CA TRP A 39 -1.16 1.02 5.20
C TRP A 39 -0.51 1.20 3.82
N PRO A 40 -1.21 0.90 2.72
CA PRO A 40 -0.64 1.01 1.39
C PRO A 40 -0.68 2.46 0.87
N ILE A 41 0.46 2.97 0.40
CA ILE A 41 0.51 4.13 -0.49
C ILE A 41 0.90 3.63 -1.88
N ASN A 42 0.02 3.87 -2.85
CA ASN A 42 0.21 3.43 -4.23
C ASN A 42 0.99 4.50 -5.02
N THR A 43 2.11 4.13 -5.63
CA THR A 43 2.90 5.04 -6.49
C THR A 43 2.34 5.16 -7.90
N VAL A 44 1.61 4.14 -8.34
CA VAL A 44 0.85 4.12 -9.59
C VAL A 44 -0.45 3.36 -9.37
N GLN A 45 -1.46 3.65 -10.18
CA GLN A 45 -2.65 2.83 -10.31
C GLN A 45 -2.89 2.51 -11.77
N PHE A 46 -2.51 1.29 -12.17
CA PHE A 46 -2.65 0.82 -13.55
C PHE A 46 -3.73 -0.24 -13.70
N SER A 47 -4.23 -0.44 -14.92
CA SER A 47 -5.15 -1.51 -15.27
C SER A 47 -4.54 -2.89 -15.04
N ASN A 48 -3.25 -3.05 -15.33
CA ASN A 48 -2.47 -4.29 -15.23
C ASN A 48 -0.97 -3.94 -15.20
N HIS A 49 -0.10 -4.92 -14.94
CA HIS A 49 1.33 -4.68 -14.98
C HIS A 49 1.83 -4.41 -16.41
N THR A 50 2.96 -3.72 -16.53
CA THR A 50 3.55 -3.25 -17.79
C THR A 50 4.14 -4.35 -18.67
N GLY A 51 4.07 -5.61 -18.23
CA GLY A 51 4.47 -6.78 -19.03
C GLY A 51 3.42 -7.17 -20.08
N TYR A 52 2.19 -6.65 -19.99
CA TYR A 52 1.19 -6.78 -21.04
C TYR A 52 1.42 -5.74 -22.15
N GLN A 53 0.99 -6.07 -23.38
CA GLN A 53 1.10 -5.19 -24.54
C GLN A 53 0.37 -3.85 -24.39
N LYS A 54 -0.72 -3.82 -23.61
CA LYS A 54 -1.49 -2.61 -23.31
C LYS A 54 -1.70 -2.49 -21.82
N TRP A 55 -1.57 -1.28 -21.31
CA TRP A 55 -1.92 -0.90 -19.95
C TRP A 55 -2.33 0.57 -19.96
N GLN A 56 -3.14 0.97 -18.99
CA GLN A 56 -3.59 2.35 -18.80
C GLN A 56 -3.58 2.69 -17.32
N GLY A 57 -3.50 3.97 -16.98
CA GLY A 57 -3.72 4.44 -15.62
C GLY A 57 -2.86 5.65 -15.25
N GLN A 58 -2.72 5.86 -13.95
CA GLN A 58 -2.15 7.08 -13.40
C GLN A 58 -0.85 6.82 -12.64
N ILE A 59 0.11 7.72 -12.81
CA ILE A 59 1.31 7.83 -11.97
C ILE A 59 1.05 8.91 -10.92
N PHE A 60 1.29 8.59 -9.66
CA PHE A 60 1.26 9.57 -8.59
C PHE A 60 2.65 10.19 -8.46
N ASN A 61 2.73 11.51 -8.46
CA ASN A 61 4.00 12.22 -8.42
C ASN A 61 4.56 12.21 -6.99
N LYS A 62 5.81 12.66 -6.83
CA LYS A 62 6.49 12.74 -5.53
C LYS A 62 5.66 13.49 -4.48
N GLN A 63 5.05 14.62 -4.85
CA GLN A 63 4.30 15.44 -3.90
C GLN A 63 3.06 14.69 -3.38
N ASN A 64 2.35 13.97 -4.25
CA ASN A 64 1.22 13.14 -3.83
C ASN A 64 1.60 12.13 -2.74
N ILE A 65 2.79 11.53 -2.84
CA ILE A 65 3.28 10.57 -1.84
C ILE A 65 3.66 11.29 -0.54
N VAL A 66 4.34 12.43 -0.63
CA VAL A 66 4.73 13.24 0.53
C VAL A 66 3.48 13.71 1.29
N ASP A 67 2.48 14.25 0.61
CA ASP A 67 1.24 14.75 1.22
C ASP A 67 0.52 13.64 2.01
N LEU A 68 0.49 12.41 1.49
CA LEU A 68 -0.11 11.26 2.18
C LEU A 68 0.69 10.85 3.42
N VAL A 69 2.02 10.84 3.32
CA VAL A 69 2.89 10.53 4.46
C VAL A 69 2.77 11.59 5.56
N GLU A 70 2.79 12.87 5.18
CA GLU A 70 2.59 13.98 6.11
C GLU A 70 1.20 13.94 6.76
N GLY A 71 0.16 13.68 5.97
CA GLY A 71 -1.20 13.48 6.48
C GLY A 71 -1.29 12.34 7.49
N LEU A 72 -0.63 11.21 7.25
CA LEU A 72 -0.56 10.09 8.19
C LEU A 72 0.14 10.49 9.50
N PHE A 73 1.26 11.22 9.42
CA PHE A 73 1.97 11.68 10.62
C PHE A 73 1.21 12.76 11.40
N ALA A 74 0.40 13.58 10.71
CA ALA A 74 -0.44 14.58 11.35
C ALA A 74 -1.56 13.98 12.21
N LEU A 75 -2.02 12.75 11.91
CA LEU A 75 -3.05 12.04 12.68
C LEU A 75 -2.59 11.67 14.10
N ARG A 76 -1.30 11.83 14.43
CA ARG A 76 -0.70 11.35 15.69
C ARG A 76 -1.17 9.92 15.99
N VAL A 77 -1.07 9.00 15.02
CA VAL A 77 -1.43 7.60 15.24
C VAL A 77 -0.52 7.08 16.36
N GLU A 78 -1.03 7.09 17.59
CA GLU A 78 -0.25 6.81 18.78
C GLU A 78 0.28 5.37 18.67
N LYS A 79 1.60 5.24 18.84
CA LYS A 79 2.27 3.94 18.92
C LYS A 79 1.72 3.18 20.13
#